data_AF-A0A815T0Q4-F1
#
_entry.id   AF-A0A815T0Q4-F1
#
_cell.length_a   1.000
_cell.length_b   1.000
_cell.length_c   1.000
_cell.angle_alpha   90.00
_cell.angle_beta   90.00
_cell.angle_gamma   90.00
#
_symmetry.space_group_name_H-M   'P 1'
#
loop_
_entity.id
_entity.type
_entity.pdbx_description
1 polymer ?
#
loop_
_entity_poly.entity_id
_entity_poly.type
_entity_poly.pdbx_seq_one_letter_code
_entity_poly.pdbx_strand_id
1 'polypeptide(L)' 'KNDIFHITRELERRGHEVAVIYESLPPGTKLLQAQRFNDPNDPCKIMVATDAIGMGLNLSIKRI' A
#
# COMPACT_ATOMS: atom_id res chain seq x y z
N LYS A 1 11.02 1.26 -9.69
CA LYS A 1 11.33 0.95 -8.26
C LYS A 1 11.60 2.22 -7.46
N ASN A 2 12.44 3.13 -7.94
CA ASN A 2 12.69 4.41 -7.28
C ASN A 2 11.43 5.27 -7.13
N ASP A 3 10.47 5.14 -8.04
CA ASP A 3 9.23 5.92 -8.06
C ASP A 3 8.33 5.63 -6.86
N ILE A 4 8.23 4.37 -6.45
CA ILE A 4 7.44 3.95 -5.27
C ILE A 4 8.01 4.63 -4.02
N PHE A 5 9.32 4.49 -3.79
CA PHE A 5 9.96 5.07 -2.61
C PHE A 5 9.88 6.60 -2.62
N HIS A 6 9.97 7.24 -3.79
CA HIS A 6 9.84 8.68 -3.91
C HIS A 6 8.42 9.14 -3.54
N ILE A 7 7.39 8.50 -4.11
CA ILE A 7 5.98 8.82 -3.86
C ILE A 7 5.61 8.55 -2.39
N THR A 8 5.99 7.38 -1.86
CA THR A 8 5.78 7.04 -0.45
C THR A 8 6.38 8.10 0.46
N ARG A 9 7.64 8.48 0.24
CA ARG A 9 8.33 9.46 1.08
C ARG A 9 7.75 10.87 0.94
N GLU A 10 7.17 11.20 -0.20
CA GLU A 10 6.46 12.47 -0.38
C GLU A 10 5.14 12.50 0.39
N LEU A 11 4.36 11.40 0.34
CA LEU A 11 3.11 11.25 1.07
C LEU A 11 3.34 11.22 2.60
N GLU A 12 4.35 10.50 3.06
CA GLU A 12 4.76 10.48 4.46
C GLU A 12 5.16 11.88 4.94
N ARG A 13 5.90 12.65 4.13
CA ARG A 13 6.25 14.05 4.43
C ARG A 13 5.03 14.97 4.52
N ARG A 14 3.94 14.64 3.84
CA ARG A 14 2.65 15.34 3.95
C ARG A 14 1.84 14.89 5.18
N GLY A 15 2.35 13.94 5.97
CA GLY A 15 1.68 13.42 7.16
C GLY A 15 0.65 12.32 6.88
N HIS A 16 0.72 11.69 5.70
CA HIS A 16 -0.15 10.57 5.37
C HIS A 16 0.52 9.23 5.69
N GLU A 17 -0.25 8.32 6.29
CA GLU A 17 0.14 6.92 6.43
C GLU A 17 -0.09 6.18 5.11
N VAL A 18 0.95 5.49 4.64
CA VAL A 18 0.98 4.87 3.32
C VAL A 18 1.35 3.39 3.43
N ALA A 19 0.51 2.53 2.86
CA ALA A 19 0.83 1.12 2.64
C ALA A 19 1.60 0.96 1.33
N VAL A 20 2.61 0.10 1.32
CA VAL A 20 3.44 -0.13 0.12
C VAL A 20 3.44 -1.60 -0.26
N ILE A 21 3.09 -1.89 -1.51
CA ILE A 21 3.10 -3.26 -2.06
C ILE A 21 3.86 -3.29 -3.40
N TYR A 22 4.86 -4.14 -3.50
CA TYR A 22 5.61 -4.38 -4.74
C TYR A 22 5.92 -5.88 -4.89
N GLU A 23 6.32 -6.29 -6.10
CA GLU A 23 6.50 -7.69 -6.48
C GLU A 23 7.35 -8.51 -5.48
N SER A 24 8.50 -7.98 -5.06
CA SER A 24 9.46 -8.68 -4.20
C SER A 24 9.12 -8.70 -2.70
N LEU A 25 7.96 -8.19 -2.28
CA LEU A 25 7.51 -8.32 -0.89
C LEU A 25 7.08 -9.76 -0.59
N PRO A 26 7.46 -10.32 0.57
CA PRO A 26 6.94 -11.61 1.02
C PRO A 26 5.42 -11.61 1.13
N PRO A 27 4.74 -12.73 0.85
CA PRO A 27 3.28 -12.81 0.86
C PRO A 27 2.66 -12.42 2.21
N GLY A 28 3.30 -12.77 3.34
CA GLY A 28 2.83 -12.37 4.67
C GLY A 28 2.85 -10.85 4.88
N THR A 29 3.87 -10.15 4.39
CA THR A 29 3.95 -8.69 4.48
C THR A 29 2.93 -8.02 3.55
N LYS A 30 2.69 -8.58 2.36
CA LYS A 30 1.63 -8.10 1.46
C LYS A 30 0.25 -8.17 2.11
N LEU A 31 -0.06 -9.29 2.77
CA LEU A 31 -1.32 -9.46 3.51
C LEU A 31 -1.43 -8.46 4.67
N LEU A 32 -0.36 -8.25 5.44
CA LEU A 32 -0.37 -7.30 6.55
C LEU A 32 -0.62 -5.86 6.06
N GLN A 33 0.05 -5.44 4.97
CA GLN A 33 -0.16 -4.12 4.36
C GLN A 33 -1.57 -3.96 3.79
N ALA A 34 -2.10 -5.00 3.16
CA ALA A 34 -3.48 -5.02 2.66
C ALA A 34 -4.51 -4.95 3.79
N GLN A 35 -4.32 -5.72 4.87
CA GLN A 35 -5.17 -5.67 6.06
C GLN A 35 -5.17 -4.29 6.70
N ARG A 36 -3.97 -3.69 6.83
CA ARG A 36 -3.80 -2.34 7.38
C ARG A 36 -4.54 -1.29 6.56
N PHE A 37 -4.43 -1.36 5.23
CA PHE A 37 -5.15 -0.47 4.32
C PHE A 37 -6.68 -0.67 4.37
N ASN A 38 -7.13 -1.92 4.51
CA ASN A 38 -8.55 -2.25 4.57
C ASN A 38 -9.20 -1.90 5.91
N ASP A 39 -8.42 -1.74 6.99
CA ASP A 39 -8.96 -1.42 8.30
C ASP A 39 -9.57 0.01 8.29
N PRO A 40 -10.88 0.15 8.53
CA PRO A 40 -11.52 1.45 8.59
C PRO A 40 -10.98 2.32 9.74
N ASN A 41 -10.45 1.73 10.81
CA ASN A 41 -9.92 2.45 11.97
C ASN A 41 -8.44 2.84 11.81
N ASP A 42 -7.71 2.23 10.86
CA ASP A 42 -6.31 2.57 10.64
C ASP A 42 -6.19 3.90 9.85
N PRO A 43 -5.28 4.82 10.24
CA PRO A 43 -5.01 6.06 9.48
C PRO A 43 -4.46 5.82 8.07
N CYS A 44 -3.99 4.62 7.75
CA CYS A 44 -3.45 4.22 6.45
C CYS A 44 -4.56 4.10 5.40
N LYS A 45 -4.86 5.22 4.74
CA LYS A 45 -5.89 5.30 3.67
C LYS A 45 -5.32 5.37 2.27
N ILE A 46 -4.00 5.35 2.12
CA ILE A 46 -3.32 5.44 0.83
C ILE A 46 -2.43 4.21 0.64
N MET A 47 -2.51 3.59 -0.52
CA MET A 47 -1.63 2.50 -0.91
C MET A 47 -0.86 2.88 -2.17
N VAL A 48 0.45 2.68 -2.15
CA VAL A 48 1.32 2.78 -3.33
C VAL A 48 1.72 1.37 -3.73
N ALA A 49 1.43 1.02 -4.98
CA ALA A 49 1.58 -0.35 -5.45
C ALA A 49 2.16 -0.45 -6.86
N THR A 50 2.81 -1.57 -7.17
CA THR A 50 3.02 -2.01 -8.56
C THR A 50 1.86 -2.88 -9.04
N ASP A 51 1.86 -3.22 -10.32
CA ASP A 51 1.01 -4.25 -10.96
C ASP A 51 0.83 -5.56 -10.16
N ALA A 52 1.77 -5.88 -9.27
CA ALA A 52 1.73 -6.98 -8.32
C ALA A 52 0.47 -7.06 -7.41
N ILE A 53 -0.30 -5.98 -7.23
CA ILE A 53 -1.51 -6.00 -6.39
C ILE A 53 -2.71 -6.70 -7.05
N GLY A 54 -2.66 -6.94 -8.37
CA GLY A 54 -3.78 -7.50 -9.13
C GLY A 54 -4.08 -8.97 -8.87
N MET A 55 -3.22 -9.71 -8.16
CA MET A 55 -3.39 -11.15 -7.93
C MET A 55 -3.29 -11.51 -6.44
N GLY A 56 -4.39 -11.99 -5.87
CA GLY A 56 -4.39 -12.68 -4.56
C GLY A 56 -4.49 -11.79 -3.32
N LEU A 57 -4.79 -10.49 -3.47
CA LEU A 57 -5.08 -9.60 -2.35
C LEU A 57 -6.52 -9.08 -2.44
N ASN A 58 -7.25 -9.15 -1.34
CA ASN A 58 -8.55 -8.49 -1.21
C ASN A 58 -8.31 -7.04 -0.77
N LEU A 59 -8.60 -6.06 -1.64
CA LEU A 59 -8.34 -4.65 -1.39
C LEU A 59 -9.62 -3.84 -1.56
N SER A 60 -10.00 -3.09 -0.52
CA SER A 60 -11.15 -2.18 -0.54
C SER A 60 -10.78 -0.86 -1.20
N ILE A 61 -10.59 -0.88 -2.52
CA ILE A 61 -10.14 0.30 -3.29
C ILE A 61 -11.34 1.14 -3.71
N LYS A 62 -11.35 2.41 -3.30
CA LYS A 62 -12.37 3.38 -3.74
C LYS A 62 -12.05 3.98 -5.11
N ARG A 63 -10.77 4.21 -5.40
CA ARG A 63 -10.27 4.83 -6.64
C ARG A 63 -8.84 4.35 -6.92
N ILE A 64 -8.53 4.11 -8.19
CA ILE A 64 -7.18 3.85 -8.72
C ILE A 64 -6.72 5.10 -9.46
#